data_AF-A0A9P0T195-F1
#
_entry.id   AF-A0A9P0T195-F1
#
_cell.length_a   1.000
_cell.length_b   1.000
_cell.length_c   1.000
_cell.angle_alpha   90.00
_cell.angle_beta   90.00
_cell.angle_gamma   90.00
#
_symmetry.space_group_name_H-M   'P 1'
#
loop_
_entity.id
_entity.type
_entity.pdbx_description
1 polymer ?
#
loop_
_entity_poly.entity_id
_entity_poly.type
_entity_poly.pdbx_seq_one_letter_code
_entity_poly.pdbx_strand_id
1 'polypeptide(L)'
;MTSSYVKYAQLIKGTSSYARRMKTLSDRIFGEVATPTNPSSMKVVKIFSSRPLHTNEEIVHYYPRHIETHALMLKLREYGLFRDEHQDFVEEMKRLRALRGKVKVWKRHMNTEKE
;
A
#
# COMPACT_ATOMS: atom_id res chain seq x y z
N MET A 1 -41.30 -33.02 -5.63
CA MET A 1 -40.43 -33.83 -6.49
C MET A 1 -39.08 -33.12 -6.63
N THR A 2 -37.97 -33.76 -6.28
CA THR A 2 -36.65 -33.17 -6.52
C THR A 2 -36.39 -33.16 -8.02
N SER A 3 -35.99 -32.00 -8.55
CA SER A 3 -35.69 -31.86 -9.97
C SER A 3 -34.53 -32.79 -10.38
N SER A 4 -34.57 -33.33 -11.59
CA SER A 4 -33.52 -34.24 -12.12
C SER A 4 -32.11 -33.63 -11.99
N TYR A 5 -31.99 -32.31 -12.12
CA TYR A 5 -30.76 -31.55 -11.91
C TYR A 5 -30.12 -31.76 -10.52
N VAL A 6 -30.92 -31.86 -9.46
CA VAL A 6 -30.42 -32.09 -8.09
C VAL A 6 -29.78 -33.47 -7.98
N LYS A 7 -30.33 -34.46 -8.69
CA LYS A 7 -29.80 -35.83 -8.74
C LYS A 7 -28.41 -35.87 -9.40
N TYR A 8 -28.21 -35.10 -10.48
CA TYR A 8 -26.92 -34.98 -11.16
C TYR A 8 -25.88 -34.22 -10.32
N ALA A 9 -26.29 -33.14 -9.63
CA ALA A 9 -25.41 -32.41 -8.71
C ALA A 9 -24.93 -33.26 -7.53
N GLN A 10 -25.78 -34.17 -7.03
CA GLN A 10 -25.39 -35.14 -6.00
C GLN A 10 -24.43 -36.21 -6.55
N LEU A 11 -24.61 -36.64 -7.79
CA LEU A 11 -23.73 -37.61 -8.47
C LEU A 11 -22.29 -37.09 -8.65
N ILE A 12 -22.12 -35.79 -8.89
CA ILE A 12 -20.79 -35.13 -8.98
C ILE A 12 -20.04 -35.19 -7.64
N LYS A 13 -20.76 -35.19 -6.51
CA LYS A 13 -20.18 -35.35 -5.16
C LYS A 13 -19.81 -36.80 -4.82
N GLY A 14 -20.20 -37.76 -5.65
CA GLY A 14 -19.88 -39.18 -5.47
C GLY A 14 -18.44 -39.52 -5.85
N THR A 15 -17.98 -40.70 -5.44
CA THR A 15 -16.63 -41.22 -5.72
C THR A 15 -16.54 -42.06 -6.99
N SER A 16 -17.60 -42.09 -7.81
CA SER A 16 -17.62 -42.89 -9.03
C SER A 16 -16.57 -42.42 -10.04
N SER A 17 -16.10 -43.34 -10.88
CA SER A 17 -15.16 -43.03 -11.96
C SER A 17 -15.69 -41.94 -12.91
N TYR A 18 -17.00 -41.94 -13.18
CA TYR A 18 -17.67 -40.91 -13.97
C TYR A 18 -17.62 -39.54 -13.29
N ALA A 19 -17.92 -39.47 -11.98
CA ALA A 19 -17.88 -38.22 -11.23
C ALA A 19 -16.48 -37.60 -11.22
N ARG A 20 -15.43 -38.43 -11.05
CA ARG A 20 -14.04 -37.97 -11.12
C ARG A 20 -13.68 -37.42 -12.51
N ARG A 21 -14.09 -38.09 -13.59
CA ARG A 21 -13.90 -37.60 -14.97
C ARG A 21 -14.64 -36.29 -15.22
N MET A 22 -15.89 -36.19 -14.75
CA MET A 22 -16.70 -34.99 -14.90
C MET A 22 -16.11 -33.80 -14.15
N LYS A 23 -15.58 -34.03 -12.93
CA LYS A 23 -14.86 -33.01 -12.17
C LYS A 23 -13.62 -32.51 -12.92
N THR A 24 -12.75 -33.43 -13.35
CA THR A 24 -11.54 -33.04 -14.12
C THR A 24 -11.88 -32.31 -15.42
N LEU A 25 -12.98 -32.67 -16.10
CA LEU A 25 -13.46 -31.96 -17.28
C LEU A 25 -13.91 -30.53 -16.93
N SER A 26 -14.73 -30.39 -15.88
CA SER A 26 -15.17 -29.10 -15.36
C SER A 26 -13.99 -28.19 -15.02
N ASP A 27 -13.02 -28.72 -14.26
CA ASP A 27 -11.83 -27.97 -13.85
C ASP A 27 -11.04 -27.46 -15.07
N ARG A 28 -10.94 -28.26 -16.15
CA ARG A 28 -10.29 -27.84 -17.41
C ARG A 28 -11.08 -26.78 -18.18
N ILE A 29 -12.41 -26.89 -18.19
CA ILE A 29 -13.29 -25.92 -18.88
C ILE A 29 -13.20 -24.55 -18.20
N PHE A 30 -13.16 -24.52 -16.87
CA PHE A 30 -13.15 -23.28 -16.09
C PHE A 30 -11.75 -22.80 -15.70
N GLY A 31 -10.68 -23.50 -16.10
CA GLY A 31 -9.30 -23.11 -15.82
C GLY A 31 -8.88 -23.30 -14.35
N GLU A 32 -9.56 -24.17 -13.63
CA GLU A 32 -9.18 -24.60 -12.27
C GLU A 32 -8.11 -25.70 -12.32
N VAL A 33 -7.65 -26.13 -11.14
CA VAL A 33 -6.59 -27.15 -11.02
C VAL A 33 -7.16 -28.55 -11.33
N ALA A 34 -7.00 -29.00 -12.57
CA ALA A 34 -7.56 -30.28 -13.03
C ALA A 34 -6.84 -31.54 -12.50
N THR A 35 -5.56 -31.43 -12.18
CA THR A 35 -4.77 -32.54 -11.63
C THR A 35 -4.92 -32.55 -10.12
N PRO A 36 -5.21 -33.69 -9.48
CA PRO A 36 -5.30 -33.75 -8.02
C PRO A 36 -3.93 -33.41 -7.40
N THR A 37 -3.82 -32.23 -6.80
CA THR A 37 -2.63 -31.75 -6.11
C THR A 37 -2.77 -31.89 -4.60
N ASN A 38 -1.64 -31.96 -3.89
CA ASN A 38 -1.63 -31.96 -2.43
C ASN A 38 -2.15 -30.61 -1.87
N PRO A 39 -2.65 -30.56 -0.62
CA PRO A 39 -3.16 -29.32 -0.02
C PRO A 39 -2.07 -28.25 0.14
N SER A 40 -0.81 -28.64 0.32
CA SER A 40 0.32 -27.71 0.45
C SER A 40 0.60 -26.94 -0.84
N SER A 41 0.54 -27.59 -2.01
CA SER A 41 0.74 -26.97 -3.32
C SER A 41 -0.41 -26.05 -3.72
N MET A 42 -1.63 -26.30 -3.21
CA MET A 42 -2.75 -25.37 -3.40
C MET A 42 -2.50 -23.99 -2.77
N LYS A 43 -1.56 -23.87 -1.82
CA LYS A 43 -1.13 -22.57 -1.29
C LYS A 43 -0.58 -21.67 -2.39
N VAL A 44 0.17 -22.22 -3.34
CA VAL A 44 0.77 -21.47 -4.44
C VAL A 44 -0.32 -20.86 -5.32
N VAL A 45 -1.32 -21.68 -5.68
CA VAL A 45 -2.49 -21.24 -6.44
C VAL A 45 -3.20 -20.08 -5.73
N LYS A 46 -3.38 -20.19 -4.40
CA LYS A 46 -4.00 -19.11 -3.60
C LYS A 46 -3.17 -17.82 -3.61
N ILE A 47 -1.85 -17.92 -3.40
CA ILE A 47 -0.94 -16.76 -3.41
C ILE A 47 -1.03 -16.01 -4.74
N PHE A 48 -1.05 -16.73 -5.86
CA PHE A 48 -1.13 -16.11 -7.19
C PHE A 48 -2.54 -15.72 -7.62
N SER A 49 -3.58 -16.29 -6.99
CA SER A 49 -4.98 -15.88 -7.23
C SER A 49 -5.31 -14.52 -6.63
N SER A 50 -4.62 -14.11 -5.56
CA SER A 50 -4.81 -12.83 -4.88
C SER A 50 -3.71 -11.84 -5.24
N ARG A 51 -4.00 -10.54 -5.14
CA ARG A 51 -2.95 -9.51 -5.24
C ARG A 51 -1.95 -9.66 -4.07
N PRO A 52 -0.63 -9.52 -4.31
CA PRO A 52 0.36 -9.51 -3.25
C PRO A 52 0.12 -8.36 -2.26
N LEU A 53 0.39 -8.60 -0.97
CA LEU A 53 0.18 -7.62 0.09
C LEU A 53 0.93 -6.30 -0.15
N HIS A 54 2.17 -6.37 -0.65
CA HIS A 54 2.99 -5.19 -0.92
C HIS A 54 2.50 -4.33 -2.10
N THR A 55 1.51 -4.81 -2.86
CA THR A 55 0.89 -4.06 -3.97
C THR A 55 -0.47 -3.51 -3.57
N ASN A 56 -0.93 -3.77 -2.34
CA ASN A 56 -2.18 -3.22 -1.84
C ASN A 56 -2.01 -1.71 -1.59
N GLU A 57 -2.87 -0.92 -2.20
CA GLU A 57 -2.80 0.55 -2.16
C GLU A 57 -2.92 1.08 -0.73
N GLU A 58 -3.74 0.46 0.11
CA GLU A 58 -3.87 0.80 1.54
C GLU A 58 -2.56 0.67 2.31
N ILE A 59 -1.71 -0.29 1.91
CA ILE A 59 -0.41 -0.54 2.55
C ILE A 59 0.65 0.38 1.94
N VAL A 60 0.68 0.50 0.62
CA VAL A 60 1.67 1.30 -0.12
C VAL A 60 1.49 2.80 0.16
N HIS A 61 0.25 3.28 0.22
CA HIS A 61 -0.10 4.67 0.42
C HIS A 61 -0.58 4.96 1.85
N TYR A 62 -0.06 4.20 2.81
CA TYR A 62 -0.43 4.36 4.22
C TYR A 62 -0.16 5.78 4.74
N TYR A 63 1.00 6.35 4.42
CA TYR A 63 1.30 7.75 4.73
C TYR A 63 1.07 8.63 3.50
N PRO A 64 0.48 9.82 3.67
CA PRO A 64 0.36 10.77 2.59
C PRO A 64 1.73 11.37 2.22
N ARG A 65 1.80 12.03 1.07
CA ARG A 65 3.03 12.60 0.50
C ARG A 65 3.42 13.92 1.20
N HIS A 66 3.83 13.83 2.47
CA HIS A 66 4.14 14.99 3.32
C HIS A 66 5.24 15.91 2.77
N ILE A 67 6.22 15.35 2.05
CA ILE A 67 7.32 16.13 1.46
C ILE A 67 6.79 17.04 0.35
N GLU A 68 5.93 16.51 -0.51
CA GLU A 68 5.32 17.25 -1.62
C GLU A 68 4.38 18.33 -1.10
N THR A 69 3.54 18.01 -0.11
CA THR A 69 2.63 18.98 0.49
C THR A 69 3.39 20.09 1.22
N HIS A 70 4.43 19.76 1.98
CA HIS A 70 5.27 20.75 2.65
C HIS A 70 5.98 21.67 1.63
N ALA A 71 6.57 21.10 0.58
CA ALA A 71 7.23 21.89 -0.46
C ALA A 71 6.25 22.80 -1.21
N LEU A 72 5.03 22.33 -1.47
CA LEU A 72 3.97 23.13 -2.07
C LEU A 72 3.60 24.32 -1.18
N MET A 73 3.35 24.08 0.11
CA MET A 73 2.94 25.14 1.05
C MET A 73 4.04 26.18 1.27
N LEU A 74 5.32 25.76 1.29
CA LEU A 74 6.45 26.68 1.32
C LEU A 74 6.47 27.61 0.09
N LYS A 75 6.30 27.06 -1.12
CA LYS A 75 6.26 27.88 -2.35
C LYS A 75 5.08 28.85 -2.34
N LEU A 76 3.90 28.40 -1.87
CA LEU A 76 2.74 29.27 -1.74
C LEU A 76 2.98 30.42 -0.75
N ARG A 77 3.74 30.17 0.33
CA ARG A 77 4.18 31.20 1.27
C ARG A 77 5.13 32.19 0.62
N GLU A 78 6.11 31.71 -0.16
CA GLU A 78 7.04 32.57 -0.90
C GLU A 78 6.33 33.48 -1.92
N TYR A 79 5.27 32.97 -2.56
CA TYR A 79 4.43 33.77 -3.45
C TYR A 79 3.45 34.71 -2.73
N GLY A 80 3.35 34.63 -1.39
CA GLY A 80 2.40 35.41 -0.60
C GLY A 80 0.94 34.96 -0.74
N LEU A 81 0.70 33.78 -1.33
CA LEU A 81 -0.63 33.19 -1.50
C LEU A 81 -1.09 32.44 -0.25
N PHE A 82 -0.16 32.00 0.58
CA PHE A 82 -0.42 31.28 1.83
C PHE A 82 0.32 31.93 2.99
N ARG A 83 -0.36 32.05 4.14
CA ARG A 83 0.25 32.54 5.38
C ARG A 83 0.42 31.39 6.36
N ASP A 84 1.68 31.07 6.67
CA ASP A 84 2.04 30.04 7.66
C ASP A 84 2.42 30.70 9.00
N GLU A 85 1.44 30.82 9.90
CA GLU A 85 1.63 31.44 11.21
C GLU A 85 2.61 30.68 12.10
N HIS A 86 2.69 29.35 11.94
CA HIS A 86 3.63 28.53 12.70
C HIS A 86 5.06 28.86 12.29
N GLN A 87 5.31 28.93 10.99
CA GLN A 87 6.63 29.26 10.48
C GLN A 87 7.02 30.72 10.79
N ASP A 88 6.07 31.67 10.73
CA ASP A 88 6.28 33.07 11.13
C ASP A 88 6.76 33.15 12.59
N PHE A 89 6.09 32.42 13.49
CA PHE A 89 6.47 32.38 14.91
C PHE A 89 7.87 31.79 15.11
N VAL A 90 8.17 30.69 14.42
CA VAL A 90 9.49 30.03 14.48
C VAL A 90 10.60 30.98 13.99
N GLU A 91 10.35 31.75 12.94
CA GLU A 91 11.29 32.72 12.39
C GLU A 91 11.53 33.90 13.34
N GLU A 92 10.48 34.44 13.94
CA GLU A 92 10.62 35.51 14.94
C GLU A 92 11.37 35.02 16.18
N MET A 93 11.09 33.81 16.66
CA MET A 93 11.84 33.20 17.77
C MET A 93 13.32 32.99 17.42
N LYS A 94 13.64 32.62 16.18
CA LYS A 94 15.02 32.51 15.69
C LYS A 94 15.70 33.88 15.65
N ARG A 95 15.00 34.93 15.19
CA ARG A 95 15.48 36.32 15.18
C ARG A 95 15.84 36.81 16.58
N LEU A 96 14.93 36.69 17.54
CA LEU A 96 15.16 37.07 18.94
C LEU A 96 16.29 36.27 19.59
N ARG A 97 16.44 35.00 19.22
CA ARG A 97 17.55 34.16 19.69
C ARG A 97 18.90 34.65 19.14
N ALA A 98 18.94 35.08 17.88
CA ALA A 98 20.14 35.63 17.26
C ALA A 98 20.57 36.95 17.90
N LEU A 99 19.63 37.84 18.19
CA LEU A 99 19.88 39.09 18.92
C LEU A 99 20.46 38.85 20.33
N ARG A 100 20.08 37.76 20.98
CA ARG A 100 20.65 37.33 22.27
C ARG A 100 22.02 36.64 22.15
N GLY A 101 22.61 36.57 20.96
CA GLY A 101 23.88 35.88 20.71
C GLY A 101 23.80 34.34 20.77
N LYS A 102 22.60 33.78 20.95
CA LYS A 102 22.34 32.32 21.07
C LYS A 102 22.16 31.66 19.70
N VAL A 103 22.92 32.10 18.71
CA VAL A 103 22.92 31.52 17.36
C VAL A 103 23.49 30.09 17.42
N LYS A 104 23.02 29.20 16.55
CA LYS A 104 23.57 27.85 16.39
C LYS A 104 25.10 27.92 16.21
N VAL A 105 25.83 27.09 16.94
CA VAL A 105 27.30 27.15 17.07
C VAL A 105 28.01 27.10 15.72
N TRP A 106 27.58 26.24 14.78
CA TRP A 106 28.19 26.18 13.44
C TRP A 106 28.08 27.50 12.67
N LYS A 107 27.03 28.29 12.88
CA LYS A 107 26.83 29.58 12.20
C LYS A 107 27.71 30.67 12.80
N ARG A 108 28.17 30.48 14.04
CA ARG A 108 29.11 31.39 14.70
C ARG A 108 30.49 31.29 14.04
N HIS A 109 30.98 30.07 13.84
CA HIS A 109 32.29 29.82 13.21
C HIS A 109 32.35 30.27 11.73
N MET A 110 31.28 30.09 10.97
CA MET A 110 31.22 30.56 9.57
C MET A 110 31.29 32.09 9.39
N ASN A 111 30.92 32.86 10.41
CA ASN A 111 31.03 34.31 10.35
C ASN A 111 32.45 34.76 10.73
N THR A 112 33.14 34.03 11.61
CA THR A 112 34.52 34.30 12.00
C THR A 112 35.52 34.07 10.86
N GLU A 113 35.24 33.16 9.92
CA GLU A 113 36.08 32.91 8.74
C GLU A 113 35.87 33.91 7.59
N LYS A 114 34.86 34.80 7.70
CA LYS A 114 34.51 35.79 6.67
C LYS A 114 34.95 37.21 7.02
N GLU A 115 35.44 37.44 8.23
CA GLU A 115 36.10 38.67 8.68
C GLU A 115 37.62 38.53 8.52
#